data_AF-A0A9N9B1U0-F1
#
_entry.id   AF-A0A9N9B1U0-F1
#
_cell.length_a   1.000
_cell.length_b   1.000
_cell.length_c   1.000
_cell.angle_alpha   90.00
_cell.angle_beta   90.00
_cell.angle_gamma   90.00
#
_symmetry.space_group_name_H-M   'P 1'
#
loop_
_entity.id
_entity.type
_entity.pdbx_description
1 polymer ?
#
loop_
_entity_poly.entity_id
_entity_poly.type
_entity_poly.pdbx_seq_one_letter_code
_entity_poly.pdbx_strand_id
1 'polypeptide(L)'
;MSVITKGLSLAARKDIRDEFTNKLPALKKTLKDITGHDYEFGVDFVTIHADAVKADEERNDYYTKNLGSIAFRYFDSIIRNIKRVTEKDELVRESLIKLTEKREILLVSDVDLDDYNSIEVTDGCIYIKTRPDAFGTNSDVGYYIVNQLKDTTEVLPVQTKKNIRDEWEVNVPSLKKTIKEALNQDYDFVIDFDDIYSQSIKANEDQHDYYTANLGSIVYRYYESLAGNIKRIAQKDELVREEILKLTETRKIHFVIDPELEDYNAIEVTDGAIYIKVKPTAVGTNSSIGYYIVNDFKDPNGVLSLKAKVNIRDEWELKISALKKQLKKALGEDYQFEIDFEDIYTQAIKENEDQTDYYNSNLGSITFRYFESLVQNIERVTKNDDLVRQEFLNLTSARNFVLEHDAVLLEEINEYNDIQFENGILYIKTNPKSYGTNSSIGYYIIQKLHHPDSVLPLVAKKNIRDEWEKKCPALKKKLKQAIGEDYEFKVDFEDLYLTAVKNGQGDEQWLKQSLGEVVFGYYEALVSNIVRVAKDDELVREGFLEATENKEIHLVHDVELESDYHDIQVNDGNLIIRIQPGKFGTNRSSVGYNIIDKL
;
A
#
# COMPACT_ATOMS: atom_id res chain seq x y z
N MET A 1 -35.51 -62.31 8.15
CA MET A 1 -34.24 -62.56 7.44
C MET A 1 -33.62 -63.87 7.92
N SER A 2 -32.98 -64.64 7.05
CA SER A 2 -32.63 -66.04 7.32
C SER A 2 -31.18 -66.22 7.76
N VAL A 3 -30.97 -66.79 8.95
CA VAL A 3 -29.71 -67.46 9.29
C VAL A 3 -29.72 -68.82 8.58
N ILE A 4 -28.99 -68.94 7.47
CA ILE A 4 -28.98 -70.16 6.65
C ILE A 4 -27.86 -71.07 7.15
N THR A 5 -28.22 -72.25 7.67
CA THR A 5 -27.24 -73.23 8.21
C THR A 5 -27.37 -74.62 7.60
N LYS A 6 -28.35 -74.83 6.72
CA LYS A 6 -28.63 -76.12 6.09
C LYS A 6 -27.54 -76.45 5.06
N GLY A 7 -26.75 -77.48 5.34
CA GLY A 7 -25.58 -77.87 4.54
C GLY A 7 -24.28 -77.89 5.34
N LEU A 8 -24.26 -77.25 6.52
CA LEU A 8 -23.09 -77.20 7.38
C LEU A 8 -22.97 -78.43 8.29
N SER A 9 -21.74 -78.73 8.71
CA SER A 9 -21.44 -79.80 9.67
C SER A 9 -22.15 -79.59 11.01
N LEU A 10 -22.27 -80.65 11.81
CA LEU A 10 -22.85 -80.52 13.16
C LEU A 10 -22.01 -79.62 14.07
N ALA A 11 -20.69 -79.64 13.93
CA ALA A 11 -19.78 -78.78 14.69
C ALA A 11 -20.02 -77.29 14.36
N ALA A 12 -20.10 -76.94 13.08
CA ALA A 12 -20.38 -75.57 12.64
C ALA A 12 -21.77 -75.11 13.10
N ARG A 13 -22.80 -75.95 12.97
CA ARG A 13 -24.16 -75.63 13.46
C ARG A 13 -24.20 -75.43 14.98
N LYS A 14 -23.43 -76.22 15.73
CA LYS A 14 -23.31 -76.06 17.19
C LYS A 14 -22.66 -74.71 17.53
N ASP A 15 -21.55 -74.37 16.89
CA ASP A 15 -20.87 -73.09 17.11
C ASP A 15 -21.76 -71.88 16.74
N ILE A 16 -22.45 -71.94 15.59
CA ILE A 16 -23.45 -70.91 15.19
C ILE A 16 -24.57 -70.75 16.23
N ARG A 17 -25.08 -71.85 16.79
CA ARG A 17 -26.09 -71.78 17.84
C ARG A 17 -25.52 -71.13 19.12
N ASP A 18 -24.40 -71.65 19.59
CA ASP A 18 -23.85 -71.32 20.91
C ASP A 18 -23.25 -69.89 20.94
N GLU A 19 -22.50 -69.52 19.91
CA GLU A 19 -21.70 -68.29 19.88
C GLU A 19 -22.38 -67.14 19.13
N PHE A 20 -23.22 -67.43 18.12
CA PHE A 20 -23.92 -66.38 17.37
C PHE A 20 -25.38 -66.24 17.82
N THR A 21 -26.18 -67.29 17.66
CA THR A 21 -27.64 -67.24 17.85
C THR A 21 -28.02 -66.87 19.28
N ASN A 22 -27.39 -67.50 20.28
CA ASN A 22 -27.69 -67.24 21.70
C ASN A 22 -27.24 -65.85 22.17
N LYS A 23 -26.22 -65.26 21.54
CA LYS A 23 -25.65 -63.95 21.93
C LYS A 23 -26.28 -62.78 21.17
N LEU A 24 -26.89 -63.04 20.01
CA LEU A 24 -27.52 -62.05 19.14
C LEU A 24 -28.55 -61.12 19.84
N PRO A 25 -29.38 -61.59 20.80
CA PRO A 25 -30.32 -60.72 21.50
C PRO A 25 -29.66 -59.54 22.22
N ALA A 26 -28.42 -59.70 22.70
CA ALA A 26 -27.69 -58.61 23.36
C ALA A 26 -27.29 -57.50 22.38
N LEU A 27 -26.88 -57.87 21.15
CA LEU A 27 -26.58 -56.92 20.08
C LEU A 27 -27.84 -56.19 19.60
N LYS A 28 -28.94 -56.93 19.40
CA LYS A 28 -30.27 -56.35 19.06
C LYS A 28 -30.71 -55.34 20.11
N LYS A 29 -30.61 -55.70 21.40
CA LYS A 29 -30.94 -54.80 22.50
C LYS A 29 -30.09 -53.54 22.46
N THR A 30 -28.77 -53.68 22.32
CA THR A 30 -27.85 -52.54 22.27
C THR A 30 -28.23 -51.57 21.14
N LEU A 31 -28.45 -52.09 19.93
CA LEU A 31 -28.81 -51.25 18.79
C LEU A 31 -30.19 -50.59 18.95
N LYS A 32 -31.17 -51.31 19.52
CA LYS A 32 -32.50 -50.77 19.86
C LYS A 32 -32.41 -49.66 20.91
N ASP A 33 -31.60 -49.84 21.95
CA ASP A 33 -31.41 -48.85 23.01
C ASP A 33 -30.82 -47.55 22.45
N ILE A 34 -29.99 -47.63 21.40
CA ILE A 34 -29.33 -46.49 20.76
C ILE A 34 -30.22 -45.82 19.70
N THR A 35 -30.84 -46.62 18.84
CA THR A 35 -31.54 -46.13 17.64
C THR A 35 -33.05 -46.02 17.82
N GLY A 36 -33.61 -46.62 18.87
CA GLY A 36 -35.06 -46.76 19.05
C GLY A 36 -35.73 -47.81 18.16
N HIS A 37 -34.97 -48.51 17.30
CA HIS A 37 -35.50 -49.46 16.32
C HIS A 37 -34.92 -50.86 16.49
N ASP A 38 -35.75 -51.88 16.22
CA ASP A 38 -35.29 -53.26 16.13
C ASP A 38 -34.59 -53.48 14.78
N TYR A 39 -33.41 -54.13 14.81
CA TYR A 39 -32.66 -54.51 13.62
C TYR A 39 -32.58 -56.02 13.47
N GLU A 40 -32.57 -56.46 12.22
CA GLU A 40 -32.33 -57.82 11.82
C GLU A 40 -30.89 -58.04 11.37
N PHE A 41 -30.36 -59.22 11.71
CA PHE A 41 -28.97 -59.60 11.46
C PHE A 41 -28.96 -60.81 10.53
N GLY A 42 -28.30 -60.67 9.39
CA GLY A 42 -28.29 -61.67 8.33
C GLY A 42 -26.91 -62.23 8.05
N VAL A 43 -26.83 -63.55 7.95
CA VAL A 43 -25.62 -64.25 7.51
C VAL A 43 -26.04 -65.49 6.73
N ASP A 44 -25.54 -65.63 5.51
CA ASP A 44 -25.53 -66.91 4.81
C ASP A 44 -24.26 -67.68 5.18
N PHE A 45 -24.34 -68.42 6.29
CA PHE A 45 -23.21 -69.19 6.80
C PHE A 45 -22.76 -70.31 5.86
N VAL A 46 -23.64 -70.79 4.97
CA VAL A 46 -23.28 -71.82 3.98
C VAL A 46 -22.34 -71.21 2.95
N THR A 47 -22.73 -70.06 2.39
CA THR A 47 -21.93 -69.34 1.38
C THR A 47 -20.60 -68.85 1.97
N ILE A 48 -20.62 -68.17 3.12
CA ILE A 48 -19.38 -67.67 3.77
C ILE A 48 -18.41 -68.81 4.09
N HIS A 49 -18.91 -69.95 4.61
CA HIS A 49 -18.06 -71.10 4.89
C HIS A 49 -17.45 -71.69 3.62
N ALA A 50 -18.27 -71.88 2.58
CA ALA A 50 -17.81 -72.42 1.30
C ALA A 50 -16.74 -71.52 0.67
N ASP A 51 -16.94 -70.20 0.68
CA ASP A 51 -16.00 -69.24 0.13
C ASP A 51 -14.70 -69.19 0.93
N ALA A 52 -14.77 -69.14 2.26
CA ALA A 52 -13.59 -69.13 3.12
C ALA A 52 -12.75 -70.40 2.99
N VAL A 53 -13.39 -71.59 2.95
CA VAL A 53 -12.70 -72.87 2.74
C VAL A 53 -12.09 -72.96 1.35
N LYS A 54 -12.79 -72.47 0.32
CA LYS A 54 -12.26 -72.45 -1.05
C LYS A 54 -11.02 -71.56 -1.17
N ALA A 55 -10.97 -70.47 -0.40
CA ALA A 55 -9.87 -69.53 -0.41
C ALA A 55 -8.67 -69.97 0.45
N ASP A 56 -8.91 -70.67 1.56
CA ASP A 56 -7.89 -71.26 2.43
C ASP A 56 -8.34 -72.64 2.96
N GLU A 57 -8.05 -73.69 2.19
CA GLU A 57 -8.47 -75.05 2.50
C GLU A 57 -7.81 -75.58 3.79
N GLU A 58 -6.58 -75.15 4.09
CA GLU A 58 -5.84 -75.56 5.29
C GLU A 58 -6.55 -75.12 6.59
N ARG A 59 -7.33 -74.04 6.52
CA ARG A 59 -8.12 -73.52 7.63
C ARG A 59 -9.54 -74.08 7.73
N ASN A 60 -9.92 -75.08 6.95
CA ASN A 60 -11.28 -75.64 6.99
C ASN A 60 -11.72 -76.08 8.39
N ASP A 61 -10.84 -76.74 9.16
CA ASP A 61 -11.15 -77.14 10.53
C ASP A 61 -11.38 -75.92 11.44
N TYR A 62 -10.57 -74.87 11.28
CA TYR A 62 -10.72 -73.61 12.00
C TYR A 62 -12.06 -72.94 11.67
N TYR A 63 -12.40 -72.78 10.40
CA TYR A 63 -13.69 -72.19 9.99
C TYR A 63 -14.85 -73.03 10.48
N THR A 64 -14.79 -74.35 10.32
CA THR A 64 -15.86 -75.27 10.74
C THR A 64 -16.12 -75.23 12.25
N LYS A 65 -15.08 -75.01 13.06
CA LYS A 65 -15.21 -74.97 14.53
C LYS A 65 -15.54 -73.59 15.10
N ASN A 66 -15.35 -72.49 14.34
CA ASN A 66 -15.44 -71.12 14.85
C ASN A 66 -16.36 -70.20 14.02
N LEU A 67 -17.13 -70.74 13.07
CA LEU A 67 -17.94 -69.97 12.12
C LEU A 67 -18.91 -68.97 12.78
N GLY A 68 -19.63 -69.41 13.81
CA GLY A 68 -20.52 -68.57 14.61
C GLY A 68 -19.77 -67.55 15.46
N SER A 69 -18.69 -67.98 16.12
CA SER A 69 -17.82 -67.10 16.92
C SER A 69 -17.20 -65.97 16.08
N ILE A 70 -16.77 -66.26 14.86
CA ILE A 70 -16.21 -65.27 13.93
C ILE A 70 -17.28 -64.27 13.51
N ALA A 71 -18.44 -64.74 13.04
CA ALA A 71 -19.52 -63.84 12.62
C ALA A 71 -19.99 -62.94 13.77
N PHE A 72 -20.14 -63.49 14.97
CA PHE A 72 -20.50 -62.70 16.15
C PHE A 72 -19.50 -61.56 16.41
N ARG A 73 -18.19 -61.82 16.29
CA ARG A 73 -17.15 -60.79 16.48
C ARG A 73 -17.28 -59.61 15.51
N TYR A 74 -17.60 -59.88 14.24
CA TYR A 74 -17.84 -58.81 13.27
C TYR A 74 -19.07 -57.96 13.66
N PHE A 75 -20.19 -58.60 14.01
CA PHE A 75 -21.38 -57.87 14.44
C PHE A 75 -21.17 -57.10 15.75
N ASP A 76 -20.55 -57.72 16.75
CA ASP A 76 -20.23 -57.06 18.01
C ASP A 76 -19.36 -55.82 17.80
N SER A 77 -18.34 -55.92 16.94
CA SER A 77 -17.49 -54.78 16.60
C SER A 77 -18.26 -53.64 15.91
N ILE A 78 -19.06 -53.91 14.87
CA ILE A 78 -19.83 -52.84 14.21
C ILE A 78 -20.84 -52.21 15.17
N ILE A 79 -21.51 -52.99 16.02
CA ILE A 79 -22.48 -52.44 17.00
C ILE A 79 -21.77 -51.58 18.04
N ARG A 80 -20.61 -52.01 18.53
CA ARG A 80 -19.76 -51.22 19.43
C ARG A 80 -19.35 -49.89 18.78
N ASN A 81 -18.97 -49.91 17.51
CA ASN A 81 -18.57 -48.71 16.78
C ASN A 81 -19.75 -47.79 16.46
N ILE A 82 -20.91 -48.34 16.07
CA ILE A 82 -22.16 -47.58 15.92
C ILE A 82 -22.48 -46.88 17.25
N LYS A 83 -22.53 -47.64 18.35
CA LYS A 83 -22.77 -47.09 19.69
C LYS A 83 -21.83 -45.92 19.99
N ARG A 84 -20.53 -46.12 19.78
CA ARG A 84 -19.50 -45.11 20.04
C ARG A 84 -19.80 -43.79 19.34
N VAL A 85 -20.27 -43.83 18.09
CA VAL A 85 -20.48 -42.62 17.28
C VAL A 85 -21.88 -42.03 17.42
N THR A 86 -22.91 -42.81 17.78
CA THR A 86 -24.29 -42.32 17.86
C THR A 86 -24.77 -42.00 19.28
N GLU A 87 -24.19 -42.62 20.32
CA GLU A 87 -24.66 -42.45 21.71
C GLU A 87 -24.56 -41.00 22.20
N LYS A 88 -23.66 -40.21 21.62
CA LYS A 88 -23.43 -38.80 21.99
C LYS A 88 -23.61 -37.84 20.82
N ASP A 89 -24.08 -38.31 19.66
CA ASP A 89 -24.17 -37.50 18.46
C ASP A 89 -25.52 -37.74 17.75
N GLU A 90 -26.46 -36.84 18.02
CA GLU A 90 -27.83 -36.93 17.47
C GLU A 90 -27.83 -36.91 15.93
N LEU A 91 -27.02 -36.05 15.31
CA LEU A 91 -26.92 -35.95 13.85
C LEU A 91 -26.51 -37.28 13.22
N VAL A 92 -25.48 -37.93 13.79
CA VAL A 92 -25.01 -39.23 13.28
C VAL A 92 -26.05 -40.31 13.52
N ARG A 93 -26.72 -40.29 14.67
CA ARG A 93 -27.79 -41.25 15.01
C ARG A 93 -28.98 -41.13 14.06
N GLU A 94 -29.51 -39.93 13.88
CA GLU A 94 -30.65 -39.69 12.98
C GLU A 94 -30.30 -40.06 11.54
N SER A 95 -29.09 -39.74 11.09
CA SER A 95 -28.64 -40.09 9.74
C SER A 95 -28.45 -41.59 9.55
N LEU A 96 -27.89 -42.29 10.54
CA LEU A 96 -27.83 -43.76 10.53
C LEU A 96 -29.24 -44.34 10.44
N ILE A 97 -30.17 -43.84 11.25
CA ILE A 97 -31.56 -44.27 11.27
C ILE A 97 -32.23 -44.04 9.91
N LYS A 98 -32.00 -42.88 9.28
CA LYS A 98 -32.54 -42.55 7.96
C LYS A 98 -31.98 -43.49 6.89
N LEU A 99 -30.66 -43.66 6.83
CA LEU A 99 -29.97 -44.41 5.77
C LEU A 99 -30.05 -45.93 5.92
N THR A 100 -30.52 -46.42 7.06
CA THR A 100 -30.71 -47.86 7.32
C THR A 100 -32.18 -48.20 7.54
N GLU A 101 -33.04 -47.65 6.67
CA GLU A 101 -34.51 -47.77 6.77
C GLU A 101 -35.03 -49.21 6.75
N LYS A 102 -34.32 -50.16 6.12
CA LYS A 102 -34.68 -51.58 6.16
C LYS A 102 -34.35 -52.24 7.51
N ARG A 103 -33.50 -51.59 8.32
CA ARG A 103 -33.06 -52.06 9.65
C ARG A 103 -32.33 -53.40 9.59
N GLU A 104 -31.47 -53.57 8.59
CA GLU A 104 -30.78 -54.83 8.33
C GLU A 104 -29.26 -54.64 8.41
N ILE A 105 -28.57 -55.55 9.11
CA ILE A 105 -27.11 -55.65 9.11
C ILE A 105 -26.73 -57.03 8.57
N LEU A 106 -25.99 -57.06 7.47
CA LEU A 106 -25.70 -58.26 6.68
C LEU A 106 -24.21 -58.54 6.69
N LEU A 107 -23.79 -59.75 7.07
CA LEU A 107 -22.42 -60.22 6.88
C LEU A 107 -22.35 -61.03 5.59
N VAL A 108 -21.50 -60.59 4.67
CA VAL A 108 -21.37 -61.16 3.32
C VAL A 108 -19.89 -61.40 2.96
N SER A 109 -19.64 -62.41 2.14
CA SER A 109 -18.31 -62.61 1.54
C SER A 109 -18.19 -61.77 0.28
N ASP A 110 -17.06 -61.07 0.12
CA ASP A 110 -16.74 -60.28 -1.07
C ASP A 110 -15.34 -60.67 -1.58
N VAL A 111 -15.29 -61.33 -2.73
CA VAL A 111 -14.05 -61.85 -3.32
C VAL A 111 -13.15 -60.75 -3.88
N ASP A 112 -13.74 -59.59 -4.20
CA ASP A 112 -13.05 -58.49 -4.87
C ASP A 112 -12.55 -57.43 -3.86
N LEU A 113 -12.60 -57.75 -2.57
CA LEU A 113 -12.24 -56.82 -1.52
C LEU A 113 -10.71 -56.69 -1.36
N ASP A 114 -10.19 -55.47 -1.51
CA ASP A 114 -8.75 -55.21 -1.40
C ASP A 114 -8.19 -55.39 0.02
N ASP A 115 -9.01 -55.16 1.06
CA ASP A 115 -8.63 -55.31 2.48
C ASP A 115 -9.31 -56.56 3.11
N TYR A 116 -9.01 -56.87 4.38
CA TYR A 116 -9.60 -58.00 5.11
C TYR A 116 -11.13 -57.89 5.23
N ASN A 117 -11.62 -56.67 5.43
CA ASN A 117 -13.03 -56.36 5.61
C ASN A 117 -13.33 -54.90 5.28
N SER A 118 -14.59 -54.61 4.98
CA SER A 118 -15.10 -53.24 4.82
C SER A 118 -16.55 -53.15 5.29
N ILE A 119 -17.03 -51.92 5.44
CA ILE A 119 -18.42 -51.62 5.72
C ILE A 119 -18.97 -50.76 4.60
N GLU A 120 -20.17 -51.08 4.15
CA GLU A 120 -20.93 -50.30 3.19
C GLU A 120 -22.34 -50.08 3.74
N VAL A 121 -22.86 -48.85 3.62
CA VAL A 121 -24.27 -48.55 3.90
C VAL A 121 -24.93 -48.21 2.57
N THR A 122 -25.77 -49.11 2.11
CA THR A 122 -26.44 -49.00 0.80
C THR A 122 -27.77 -49.72 0.84
N ASP A 123 -28.69 -49.33 -0.05
CA ASP A 123 -30.03 -49.91 -0.18
C ASP A 123 -30.81 -50.03 1.14
N GLY A 124 -30.59 -49.13 2.11
CA GLY A 124 -31.25 -49.17 3.41
C GLY A 124 -30.69 -50.19 4.41
N CYS A 125 -29.55 -50.83 4.10
CA CYS A 125 -28.90 -51.86 4.90
C CYS A 125 -27.44 -51.48 5.26
N ILE A 126 -26.89 -52.12 6.28
CA ILE A 126 -25.45 -52.10 6.58
C ILE A 126 -24.86 -53.44 6.15
N TYR A 127 -23.88 -53.43 5.25
CA TYR A 127 -23.14 -54.61 4.82
C TYR A 127 -21.77 -54.64 5.49
N ILE A 128 -21.49 -55.74 6.19
CA ILE A 128 -20.15 -56.14 6.63
C ILE A 128 -19.61 -57.08 5.56
N LYS A 129 -18.64 -56.60 4.79
CA LYS A 129 -18.00 -57.38 3.74
C LYS A 129 -16.70 -57.96 4.28
N THR A 130 -16.44 -59.23 4.01
CA THR A 130 -15.18 -59.88 4.39
C THR A 130 -14.57 -60.56 3.18
N ARG A 131 -13.25 -60.42 3.01
CA ARG A 131 -12.55 -61.20 1.98
C ARG A 131 -12.50 -62.68 2.40
N PRO A 132 -12.80 -63.64 1.51
CA PRO A 132 -12.88 -65.05 1.88
C PRO A 132 -11.66 -65.63 2.62
N ASP A 133 -10.44 -65.38 2.11
CA ASP A 133 -9.17 -65.83 2.72
C ASP A 133 -8.87 -65.12 4.06
N ALA A 134 -9.49 -63.97 4.28
CA ALA A 134 -9.35 -63.13 5.46
C ALA A 134 -10.44 -63.38 6.51
N PHE A 135 -11.44 -64.23 6.25
CA PHE A 135 -12.59 -64.38 7.14
C PHE A 135 -12.16 -64.77 8.57
N GLY A 136 -12.51 -63.96 9.56
CA GLY A 136 -12.10 -64.14 10.96
C GLY A 136 -10.75 -63.55 11.33
N THR A 137 -10.07 -62.92 10.38
CA THR A 137 -8.91 -62.05 10.59
C THR A 137 -9.38 -60.60 10.71
N ASN A 138 -8.80 -59.86 11.66
CA ASN A 138 -9.08 -58.44 11.90
C ASN A 138 -10.58 -58.09 11.99
N SER A 139 -11.34 -58.79 12.84
CA SER A 139 -12.79 -58.61 12.93
C SER A 139 -13.26 -57.30 13.57
N ASP A 140 -12.39 -56.30 13.70
CA ASP A 140 -12.74 -54.96 14.19
C ASP A 140 -13.18 -54.06 13.03
N VAL A 141 -14.47 -54.08 12.73
CA VAL A 141 -15.12 -53.36 11.62
C VAL A 141 -15.84 -52.10 12.08
N GLY A 142 -16.07 -51.17 11.16
CA GLY A 142 -16.97 -50.03 11.39
C GLY A 142 -16.37 -48.85 12.13
N TYR A 143 -15.04 -48.83 12.33
CA TYR A 143 -14.36 -47.68 12.94
C TYR A 143 -14.68 -46.35 12.21
N TYR A 144 -14.86 -46.42 10.89
CA TYR A 144 -15.20 -45.30 10.01
C TYR A 144 -16.66 -45.36 9.50
N ILE A 145 -17.60 -45.92 10.28
CA ILE A 145 -19.01 -46.04 9.86
C ILE A 145 -19.63 -44.70 9.44
N VAL A 146 -19.24 -43.59 10.07
CA VAL A 146 -19.77 -42.25 9.72
C VAL A 146 -19.41 -41.85 8.29
N ASN A 147 -18.23 -42.28 7.78
CA ASN A 147 -17.82 -42.03 6.39
C ASN A 147 -18.70 -42.77 5.38
N GLN A 148 -19.38 -43.84 5.81
CA GLN A 148 -20.29 -44.63 4.98
C GLN A 148 -21.72 -44.09 5.00
N LEU A 149 -22.05 -43.15 5.89
CA LEU A 149 -23.37 -42.53 5.97
C LEU A 149 -23.51 -41.44 4.91
N LYS A 150 -23.71 -41.85 3.66
CA LYS A 150 -23.85 -40.98 2.50
C LYS A 150 -25.29 -41.00 2.00
N ASP A 151 -26.00 -39.89 2.15
CA ASP A 151 -27.32 -39.70 1.55
C ASP A 151 -27.16 -39.14 0.14
N THR A 152 -27.46 -39.95 -0.88
CA THR A 152 -27.35 -39.52 -2.29
C THR A 152 -28.32 -38.39 -2.68
N THR A 153 -29.28 -38.07 -1.83
CA THR A 153 -30.21 -36.94 -2.04
C THR A 153 -29.70 -35.62 -1.45
N GLU A 154 -28.60 -35.66 -0.69
CA GLU A 154 -28.00 -34.50 -0.04
C GLU A 154 -26.59 -34.25 -0.58
N VAL A 155 -26.18 -32.99 -0.70
CA VAL A 155 -24.85 -32.63 -1.19
C VAL A 155 -23.76 -32.99 -0.17
N LEU A 156 -24.00 -32.67 1.10
CA LEU A 156 -23.04 -32.87 2.18
C LEU A 156 -23.21 -34.22 2.86
N PRO A 157 -22.17 -35.08 2.88
CA PRO A 157 -22.17 -36.28 3.69
C PRO A 157 -22.31 -35.99 5.18
N VAL A 158 -22.79 -36.97 5.96
CA VAL A 158 -22.98 -36.84 7.41
C VAL A 158 -21.68 -36.48 8.12
N GLN A 159 -20.56 -37.06 7.70
CA GLN A 159 -19.23 -36.73 8.22
C GLN A 159 -18.88 -35.24 8.03
N THR A 160 -19.25 -34.66 6.88
CA THR A 160 -19.01 -33.25 6.57
C THR A 160 -19.91 -32.34 7.40
N LYS A 161 -21.21 -32.66 7.50
CA LYS A 161 -22.15 -31.94 8.36
C LYS A 161 -21.71 -31.94 9.81
N LYS A 162 -21.24 -33.09 10.30
CA LYS A 162 -20.65 -33.21 11.64
C LYS A 162 -19.44 -32.29 11.81
N ASN A 163 -18.52 -32.27 10.84
CA ASN A 163 -17.36 -31.38 10.90
C ASN A 163 -17.75 -29.90 10.86
N ILE A 164 -18.75 -29.50 10.07
CA ILE A 164 -19.29 -28.13 10.06
C ILE A 164 -19.85 -27.77 11.45
N ARG A 165 -20.68 -28.62 12.05
CA ARG A 165 -21.20 -28.37 13.40
C ARG A 165 -20.07 -28.23 14.43
N ASP A 166 -19.14 -29.18 14.43
CA ASP A 166 -18.14 -29.30 15.49
C ASP A 166 -17.02 -28.25 15.37
N GLU A 167 -16.65 -27.83 14.15
CA GLU A 167 -15.52 -26.95 13.91
C GLU A 167 -15.93 -25.54 13.47
N TRP A 168 -17.01 -25.39 12.70
CA TRP A 168 -17.51 -24.08 12.30
C TRP A 168 -18.51 -23.53 13.32
N GLU A 169 -19.68 -24.16 13.48
CA GLU A 169 -20.80 -23.59 14.26
C GLU A 169 -20.41 -23.34 15.73
N VAL A 170 -19.66 -24.26 16.34
CA VAL A 170 -19.14 -24.12 17.71
C VAL A 170 -18.22 -22.91 17.86
N ASN A 171 -17.42 -22.58 16.83
CA ASN A 171 -16.40 -21.53 16.90
C ASN A 171 -16.86 -20.16 16.36
N VAL A 172 -17.96 -20.10 15.59
CA VAL A 172 -18.56 -18.84 15.09
C VAL A 172 -18.71 -17.77 16.18
N PRO A 173 -19.17 -18.06 17.41
CA PRO A 173 -19.29 -17.04 18.45
C PRO A 173 -17.95 -16.36 18.81
N SER A 174 -16.84 -17.09 18.79
CA SER A 174 -15.50 -16.56 19.07
C SER A 174 -15.03 -15.61 17.96
N LEU A 175 -15.29 -15.98 16.71
CA LEU A 175 -15.01 -15.14 15.53
C LEU A 175 -15.83 -13.85 15.56
N LYS A 176 -17.15 -13.95 15.80
CA LYS A 176 -18.03 -12.78 15.92
C LYS A 176 -17.58 -11.86 17.05
N LYS A 177 -17.20 -12.42 18.21
CA LYS A 177 -16.64 -11.66 19.33
C LYS A 177 -15.35 -10.93 18.93
N THR A 178 -14.45 -11.59 18.21
CA THR A 178 -13.17 -11.01 17.76
C THR A 178 -13.40 -9.81 16.84
N ILE A 179 -14.31 -9.93 15.86
CA ILE A 179 -14.67 -8.82 14.97
C ILE A 179 -15.37 -7.69 15.75
N LYS A 180 -16.30 -8.02 16.66
CA LYS A 180 -16.99 -7.04 17.49
C LYS A 180 -16.02 -6.24 18.37
N GLU A 181 -15.03 -6.89 18.98
CA GLU A 181 -13.97 -6.21 19.76
C GLU A 181 -13.10 -5.28 18.89
N ALA A 182 -12.92 -5.59 17.61
CA ALA A 182 -12.11 -4.81 16.69
C ALA A 182 -12.85 -3.59 16.13
N LEU A 183 -14.11 -3.80 15.71
CA LEU A 183 -14.88 -2.84 14.93
C LEU A 183 -16.06 -2.24 15.70
N ASN A 184 -16.32 -2.70 16.93
CA ASN A 184 -17.47 -2.31 17.76
C ASN A 184 -18.83 -2.49 17.04
N GLN A 185 -18.92 -3.48 16.15
CA GLN A 185 -20.11 -3.82 15.37
C GLN A 185 -20.23 -5.34 15.26
N ASP A 186 -21.46 -5.83 15.22
CA ASP A 186 -21.73 -7.24 14.95
C ASP A 186 -21.66 -7.52 13.44
N TYR A 187 -21.10 -8.67 13.07
CA TYR A 187 -20.99 -9.13 11.68
C TYR A 187 -21.63 -10.49 11.51
N ASP A 188 -22.16 -10.72 10.32
CA ASP A 188 -22.69 -12.01 9.87
C ASP A 188 -21.76 -12.66 8.86
N PHE A 189 -21.66 -13.99 8.97
CA PHE A 189 -20.88 -14.82 8.07
C PHE A 189 -21.83 -15.52 7.12
N VAL A 190 -21.64 -15.32 5.82
CA VAL A 190 -22.50 -15.84 4.77
C VAL A 190 -21.72 -16.92 4.01
N ILE A 191 -22.16 -18.16 4.15
CA ILE A 191 -21.45 -19.34 3.64
C ILE A 191 -22.45 -20.29 3.00
N ASP A 192 -22.12 -20.76 1.81
CA ASP A 192 -22.81 -21.86 1.14
C ASP A 192 -21.91 -23.10 1.17
N PHE A 193 -22.08 -23.96 2.18
CA PHE A 193 -21.25 -25.15 2.34
C PHE A 193 -21.48 -26.17 1.23
N ASP A 194 -22.69 -26.25 0.67
CA ASP A 194 -23.03 -27.19 -0.41
C ASP A 194 -22.26 -26.82 -1.68
N ASP A 195 -22.22 -25.53 -2.03
CA ASP A 195 -21.45 -25.02 -3.16
C ASP A 195 -19.93 -25.22 -2.95
N ILE A 196 -19.40 -24.80 -1.80
CA ILE A 196 -17.96 -24.95 -1.49
C ILE A 196 -17.55 -26.42 -1.59
N TYR A 197 -18.32 -27.33 -0.99
CA TYR A 197 -18.03 -28.76 -1.03
C TYR A 197 -18.04 -29.29 -2.46
N SER A 198 -19.13 -29.04 -3.20
CA SER A 198 -19.33 -29.52 -4.57
C SER A 198 -18.22 -29.05 -5.51
N GLN A 199 -17.84 -27.78 -5.42
CA GLN A 199 -16.77 -27.22 -6.25
C GLN A 199 -15.39 -27.76 -5.86
N SER A 200 -15.11 -27.92 -4.55
CA SER A 200 -13.82 -28.41 -4.07
C SER A 200 -13.54 -29.85 -4.49
N ILE A 201 -14.53 -30.74 -4.37
CA ILE A 201 -14.38 -32.15 -4.73
C ILE A 201 -14.33 -32.34 -6.26
N LYS A 202 -15.05 -31.50 -7.02
CA LYS A 202 -15.00 -31.49 -8.49
C LYS A 202 -13.63 -31.03 -8.99
N ALA A 203 -13.02 -30.08 -8.31
CA ALA A 203 -11.72 -29.54 -8.69
C ALA A 203 -10.54 -30.40 -8.23
N ASN A 204 -10.70 -31.18 -7.16
CA ASN A 204 -9.65 -32.05 -6.61
C ASN A 204 -10.25 -33.40 -6.20
N GLU A 205 -10.54 -34.24 -7.20
CA GLU A 205 -11.18 -35.55 -6.99
C GLU A 205 -10.37 -36.46 -6.06
N ASP A 206 -9.04 -36.33 -6.05
CA ASP A 206 -8.11 -37.07 -5.20
C ASP A 206 -8.14 -36.65 -3.72
N GLN A 207 -8.75 -35.50 -3.41
CA GLN A 207 -8.88 -34.96 -2.05
C GLN A 207 -10.30 -35.07 -1.48
N HIS A 208 -11.16 -35.91 -2.07
CA HIS A 208 -12.55 -36.06 -1.62
C HIS A 208 -12.67 -36.37 -0.12
N ASP A 209 -11.86 -37.29 0.39
CA ASP A 209 -11.85 -37.66 1.81
C ASP A 209 -11.39 -36.51 2.71
N TYR A 210 -10.42 -35.71 2.24
CA TYR A 210 -9.91 -34.55 2.98
C TYR A 210 -11.02 -33.51 3.18
N TYR A 211 -11.74 -33.13 2.12
CA TYR A 211 -12.85 -32.19 2.24
C TYR A 211 -14.02 -32.77 3.04
N THR A 212 -14.33 -34.05 2.84
CA THR A 212 -15.40 -34.72 3.56
C THR A 212 -15.18 -34.69 5.07
N ALA A 213 -13.93 -34.83 5.51
CA ALA A 213 -13.57 -34.83 6.92
C ALA A 213 -13.32 -33.44 7.52
N ASN A 214 -13.01 -32.40 6.72
CA ASN A 214 -12.44 -31.14 7.23
C ASN A 214 -13.10 -29.84 6.74
N LEU A 215 -14.22 -29.87 6.00
CA LEU A 215 -14.80 -28.67 5.40
C LEU A 215 -15.07 -27.53 6.39
N GLY A 216 -15.65 -27.84 7.56
CA GLY A 216 -15.92 -26.87 8.61
C GLY A 216 -14.65 -26.22 9.17
N SER A 217 -13.62 -27.04 9.44
CA SER A 217 -12.34 -26.53 9.95
C SER A 217 -11.56 -25.72 8.90
N ILE A 218 -11.68 -26.08 7.62
CA ILE A 218 -11.10 -25.32 6.51
C ILE A 218 -11.70 -23.91 6.46
N VAL A 219 -13.03 -23.80 6.41
CA VAL A 219 -13.72 -22.50 6.34
C VAL A 219 -13.44 -21.68 7.60
N TYR A 220 -13.47 -22.30 8.79
CA TYR A 220 -13.11 -21.65 10.05
C TYR A 220 -11.74 -20.94 9.99
N ARG A 221 -10.70 -21.60 9.46
CA ARG A 221 -9.34 -21.04 9.41
C ARG A 221 -9.24 -19.75 8.58
N TYR A 222 -9.97 -19.63 7.47
CA TYR A 222 -9.98 -18.38 6.69
C TYR A 222 -10.61 -17.23 7.48
N TYR A 223 -11.75 -17.47 8.13
CA TYR A 223 -12.41 -16.47 8.96
C TYR A 223 -11.58 -16.12 10.21
N GLU A 224 -10.92 -17.10 10.83
CA GLU A 224 -10.01 -16.87 11.95
C GLU A 224 -8.84 -15.97 11.56
N SER A 225 -8.21 -16.26 10.42
CA SER A 225 -7.11 -15.45 9.91
C SER A 225 -7.54 -14.02 9.59
N LEU A 226 -8.68 -13.86 8.89
CA LEU A 226 -9.25 -12.55 8.60
C LEU A 226 -9.58 -11.78 9.87
N ALA A 227 -10.30 -12.40 10.82
CA ALA A 227 -10.71 -11.75 12.06
C ALA A 227 -9.51 -11.33 12.92
N GLY A 228 -8.48 -12.19 13.00
CA GLY A 228 -7.24 -11.87 13.69
C GLY A 228 -6.51 -10.66 13.06
N ASN A 229 -6.46 -10.58 11.73
CA ASN A 229 -5.83 -9.47 11.04
C ASN A 229 -6.64 -8.17 11.12
N ILE A 230 -7.97 -8.22 10.98
CA ILE A 230 -8.86 -7.06 11.23
C ILE A 230 -8.62 -6.54 12.65
N LYS A 231 -8.64 -7.41 13.66
CA LYS A 231 -8.37 -7.03 15.05
C LYS A 231 -7.01 -6.39 15.22
N ARG A 232 -5.96 -7.00 14.68
CA ARG A 232 -4.57 -6.51 14.80
C ARG A 232 -4.40 -5.10 14.25
N ILE A 233 -5.07 -4.76 13.14
CA ILE A 233 -4.90 -3.47 12.45
C ILE A 233 -5.90 -2.43 12.99
N ALA A 234 -7.19 -2.74 13.03
CA ALA A 234 -8.23 -1.79 13.41
C ALA A 234 -8.15 -1.35 14.89
N GLN A 235 -7.57 -2.16 15.78
CA GLN A 235 -7.36 -1.74 17.17
C GLN A 235 -6.20 -0.78 17.35
N LYS A 236 -5.27 -0.72 16.39
CA LYS A 236 -4.09 0.15 16.45
C LYS A 236 -4.28 1.47 15.72
N ASP A 237 -5.23 1.50 14.79
CA ASP A 237 -5.38 2.58 13.82
C ASP A 237 -6.85 2.92 13.63
N GLU A 238 -7.25 4.09 14.15
CA GLU A 238 -8.63 4.58 14.12
C GLU A 238 -9.11 4.86 12.69
N LEU A 239 -8.27 5.45 11.85
CA LEU A 239 -8.59 5.73 10.44
C LEU A 239 -8.90 4.43 9.70
N VAL A 240 -8.06 3.40 9.91
CA VAL A 240 -8.30 2.09 9.30
C VAL A 240 -9.61 1.47 9.81
N ARG A 241 -9.90 1.59 11.10
CA ARG A 241 -11.18 1.09 11.65
C ARG A 241 -12.38 1.80 11.02
N GLU A 242 -12.35 3.12 10.96
CA GLU A 242 -13.43 3.93 10.38
C GLU A 242 -13.64 3.61 8.90
N GLU A 243 -12.56 3.48 8.12
CA GLU A 243 -12.64 3.13 6.71
C GLU A 243 -13.14 1.70 6.49
N ILE A 244 -12.71 0.72 7.29
CA ILE A 244 -13.31 -0.62 7.26
C ILE A 244 -14.82 -0.52 7.51
N LEU A 245 -15.23 0.21 8.56
CA LEU A 245 -16.65 0.39 8.88
C LEU A 245 -17.45 1.11 7.79
N LYS A 246 -16.84 2.03 7.06
CA LYS A 246 -17.45 2.68 5.90
C LYS A 246 -17.64 1.69 4.75
N LEU A 247 -16.60 0.92 4.43
CA LEU A 247 -16.57 0.01 3.29
C LEU A 247 -17.45 -1.23 3.46
N THR A 248 -17.78 -1.61 4.69
CA THR A 248 -18.48 -2.86 5.00
C THR A 248 -19.88 -2.62 5.58
N GLU A 249 -20.60 -1.61 5.10
CA GLU A 249 -21.87 -1.15 5.67
C GLU A 249 -22.93 -2.25 5.88
N THR A 250 -22.92 -3.32 5.09
CA THR A 250 -23.84 -4.47 5.25
C THR A 250 -23.51 -5.34 6.44
N ARG A 251 -22.29 -5.21 6.99
CA ARG A 251 -21.72 -6.02 8.08
C ARG A 251 -21.69 -7.51 7.78
N LYS A 252 -21.51 -7.87 6.50
CA LYS A 252 -21.40 -9.26 6.05
C LYS A 252 -19.99 -9.61 5.60
N ILE A 253 -19.59 -10.84 5.89
CA ILE A 253 -18.38 -11.46 5.37
C ILE A 253 -18.77 -12.75 4.67
N HIS A 254 -18.65 -12.76 3.35
CA HIS A 254 -18.97 -13.87 2.48
C HIS A 254 -17.76 -14.78 2.29
N PHE A 255 -18.00 -16.08 2.21
CA PHE A 255 -17.04 -17.04 1.68
C PHE A 255 -17.54 -17.54 0.33
N VAL A 256 -16.78 -17.32 -0.74
CA VAL A 256 -17.18 -17.68 -2.09
C VAL A 256 -16.07 -18.40 -2.83
N ILE A 257 -16.45 -19.33 -3.69
CA ILE A 257 -15.54 -19.97 -4.64
C ILE A 257 -15.46 -19.13 -5.90
N ASP A 258 -14.25 -18.77 -6.29
CA ASP A 258 -13.99 -17.95 -7.49
C ASP A 258 -12.95 -18.67 -8.38
N PRO A 259 -13.39 -19.31 -9.47
CA PRO A 259 -12.49 -20.07 -10.35
C PRO A 259 -11.54 -19.17 -11.15
N GLU A 260 -11.85 -17.87 -11.29
CA GLU A 260 -11.09 -16.91 -12.10
C GLU A 260 -9.94 -16.27 -11.32
N LEU A 261 -9.76 -16.61 -10.03
CA LEU A 261 -8.63 -16.12 -9.25
C LEU A 261 -7.29 -16.56 -9.85
N GLU A 262 -6.39 -15.59 -10.01
CA GLU A 262 -5.00 -15.85 -10.40
C GLU A 262 -4.26 -16.61 -9.30
N ASP A 263 -4.42 -16.17 -8.03
CA ASP A 263 -3.81 -16.75 -6.84
C ASP A 263 -4.75 -17.73 -6.08
N TYR A 264 -4.27 -18.29 -4.97
CA TYR A 264 -5.01 -19.24 -4.12
C TYR A 264 -6.30 -18.66 -3.53
N ASN A 265 -6.21 -17.42 -3.05
CA ASN A 265 -7.30 -16.70 -2.41
C ASN A 265 -7.06 -15.19 -2.46
N ALA A 266 -8.14 -14.43 -2.31
CA ALA A 266 -8.11 -12.97 -2.26
C ALA A 266 -9.18 -12.46 -1.29
N ILE A 267 -8.99 -11.22 -0.82
CA ILE A 267 -10.06 -10.45 -0.17
C ILE A 267 -10.48 -9.34 -1.10
N GLU A 268 -11.77 -9.18 -1.24
CA GLU A 268 -12.38 -8.06 -1.95
C GLU A 268 -13.45 -7.42 -1.07
N VAL A 269 -13.59 -6.10 -1.19
CA VAL A 269 -14.74 -5.39 -0.63
C VAL A 269 -15.58 -4.86 -1.77
N THR A 270 -16.82 -5.33 -1.86
CA THR A 270 -17.77 -4.92 -2.89
C THR A 270 -19.18 -4.94 -2.31
N ASP A 271 -20.06 -4.07 -2.80
CA ASP A 271 -21.45 -3.94 -2.34
C ASP A 271 -21.59 -3.82 -0.81
N GLY A 272 -20.64 -3.15 -0.16
CA GLY A 272 -20.67 -2.96 1.28
C GLY A 272 -20.37 -4.22 2.11
N ALA A 273 -19.79 -5.27 1.53
CA ALA A 273 -19.48 -6.54 2.20
C ALA A 273 -18.04 -7.01 1.92
N ILE A 274 -17.46 -7.78 2.84
CA ILE A 274 -16.16 -8.44 2.63
C ILE A 274 -16.41 -9.79 1.94
N TYR A 275 -15.64 -10.12 0.92
CA TYR A 275 -15.64 -11.42 0.26
C TYR A 275 -14.27 -12.09 0.45
N ILE A 276 -14.27 -13.24 1.12
CA ILE A 276 -13.17 -14.21 1.10
C ILE A 276 -13.38 -15.04 -0.16
N LYS A 277 -12.58 -14.78 -1.19
CA LYS A 277 -12.62 -15.51 -2.46
C LYS A 277 -11.55 -16.58 -2.45
N VAL A 278 -11.91 -17.82 -2.78
CA VAL A 278 -10.96 -18.95 -2.80
C VAL A 278 -11.10 -19.72 -4.10
N LYS A 279 -9.98 -20.06 -4.73
CA LYS A 279 -9.96 -20.87 -5.94
C LYS A 279 -10.41 -22.31 -5.61
N PRO A 280 -11.23 -22.99 -6.43
CA PRO A 280 -11.68 -24.36 -6.16
C PRO A 280 -10.54 -25.34 -5.84
N THR A 281 -9.42 -25.25 -6.57
CA THR A 281 -8.22 -26.09 -6.39
C THR A 281 -7.37 -25.71 -5.17
N ALA A 282 -7.71 -24.62 -4.48
CA ALA A 282 -6.94 -24.06 -3.37
C ALA A 282 -7.70 -24.10 -2.04
N VAL A 283 -8.93 -24.62 -2.00
CA VAL A 283 -9.72 -24.70 -0.76
C VAL A 283 -8.94 -25.53 0.26
N GLY A 284 -8.70 -24.94 1.44
CA GLY A 284 -7.90 -25.56 2.52
C GLY A 284 -6.39 -25.30 2.41
N THR A 285 -5.93 -24.67 1.33
CA THR A 285 -4.52 -24.30 1.14
C THR A 285 -4.31 -22.81 1.41
N ASN A 286 -3.27 -22.49 2.17
CA ASN A 286 -2.87 -21.12 2.50
C ASN A 286 -4.04 -20.25 3.02
N SER A 287 -4.71 -20.70 4.08
CA SER A 287 -5.83 -19.99 4.72
C SER A 287 -5.42 -18.70 5.46
N SER A 288 -4.19 -18.25 5.26
CA SER A 288 -3.59 -17.04 5.82
C SER A 288 -4.02 -15.82 5.00
N ILE A 289 -5.09 -15.14 5.44
CA ILE A 289 -5.72 -14.05 4.70
C ILE A 289 -5.84 -12.77 5.53
N GLY A 290 -5.90 -11.62 4.86
CA GLY A 290 -6.09 -10.32 5.52
C GLY A 290 -4.81 -9.66 6.02
N TYR A 291 -3.63 -10.20 5.74
CA TYR A 291 -2.36 -9.56 6.09
C TYR A 291 -2.20 -8.18 5.44
N TYR A 292 -2.78 -8.02 4.25
CA TYR A 292 -2.70 -6.82 3.42
C TYR A 292 -4.01 -6.04 3.34
N ILE A 293 -4.91 -6.14 4.35
CA ILE A 293 -6.20 -5.41 4.39
C ILE A 293 -6.09 -3.94 3.96
N VAL A 294 -5.04 -3.23 4.42
CA VAL A 294 -4.82 -1.82 4.06
C VAL A 294 -4.59 -1.59 2.56
N ASN A 295 -4.04 -2.59 1.86
CA ASN A 295 -3.85 -2.58 0.41
C ASN A 295 -5.10 -3.11 -0.32
N ASP A 296 -5.73 -4.16 0.22
CA ASP A 296 -6.81 -4.92 -0.43
C ASP A 296 -8.15 -4.17 -0.35
N PHE A 297 -8.36 -3.37 0.69
CA PHE A 297 -9.61 -2.64 0.90
C PHE A 297 -9.59 -1.37 0.07
N LYS A 298 -10.33 -1.40 -1.03
CA LYS A 298 -10.53 -0.29 -1.95
C LYS A 298 -11.98 0.17 -1.85
N ASP A 299 -12.17 1.47 -1.70
CA ASP A 299 -13.50 2.08 -1.87
C ASP A 299 -13.80 2.07 -3.37
N PRO A 300 -14.80 1.31 -3.87
CA PRO A 300 -15.09 1.29 -5.30
C PRO A 300 -15.52 2.65 -5.83
N ASN A 301 -15.94 3.57 -4.94
CA ASN A 301 -16.32 4.93 -5.28
C ASN A 301 -15.30 5.98 -4.80
N GLY A 302 -14.22 5.56 -4.13
CA GLY A 302 -13.21 6.47 -3.59
C GLY A 302 -12.00 6.57 -4.51
N VAL A 303 -11.46 7.78 -4.65
CA VAL A 303 -10.25 8.03 -5.43
C VAL A 303 -9.02 7.45 -4.74
N LEU A 304 -8.91 7.67 -3.42
CA LEU A 304 -7.77 7.27 -2.62
C LEU A 304 -7.99 5.90 -1.96
N SER A 305 -7.00 5.01 -2.11
CA SER A 305 -6.97 3.76 -1.36
C SER A 305 -6.79 4.02 0.13
N LEU A 306 -7.16 3.03 0.98
CA LEU A 306 -6.91 3.11 2.40
C LEU A 306 -5.41 3.29 2.71
N LYS A 307 -4.54 2.62 1.96
CA LYS A 307 -3.08 2.79 2.06
C LYS A 307 -2.64 4.23 1.81
N ALA A 308 -3.18 4.88 0.78
CA ALA A 308 -2.89 6.28 0.46
C ALA A 308 -3.34 7.21 1.58
N LYS A 309 -4.56 7.02 2.10
CA LYS A 309 -5.10 7.81 3.22
C LYS A 309 -4.24 7.68 4.48
N VAL A 310 -3.82 6.46 4.83
CA VAL A 310 -2.90 6.22 5.96
C VAL A 310 -1.57 6.94 5.74
N ASN A 311 -1.01 6.87 4.52
CA ASN A 311 0.24 7.59 4.22
C ASN A 311 0.08 9.11 4.30
N ILE A 312 -1.03 9.67 3.81
CA ILE A 312 -1.35 11.11 3.96
C ILE A 312 -1.40 11.49 5.43
N ARG A 313 -2.13 10.75 6.26
CA ARG A 313 -2.19 11.04 7.70
C ARG A 313 -0.80 11.03 8.32
N ASP A 314 -0.05 9.93 8.13
CA ASP A 314 1.21 9.69 8.84
C ASP A 314 2.34 10.63 8.38
N GLU A 315 2.41 10.90 7.08
CA GLU A 315 3.53 11.63 6.48
C GLU A 315 3.21 13.11 6.24
N TRP A 316 1.95 13.47 5.99
CA TRP A 316 1.53 14.84 5.77
C TRP A 316 0.88 15.45 7.02
N GLU A 317 -0.28 14.93 7.45
CA GLU A 317 -1.10 15.59 8.48
C GLU A 317 -0.38 15.69 9.84
N LEU A 318 0.32 14.63 10.25
CA LEU A 318 1.07 14.63 11.51
C LEU A 318 2.32 15.51 11.47
N LYS A 319 2.95 15.69 10.29
CA LYS A 319 4.25 16.37 10.15
C LYS A 319 4.13 17.84 9.75
N ILE A 320 3.07 18.24 9.05
CA ILE A 320 2.90 19.59 8.49
C ILE A 320 2.95 20.70 9.56
N SER A 321 2.53 20.40 10.80
CA SER A 321 2.56 21.37 11.90
C SER A 321 3.99 21.82 12.29
N ALA A 322 4.98 20.93 12.19
CA ALA A 322 6.38 21.27 12.42
C ALA A 322 6.91 22.19 11.32
N LEU A 323 6.51 21.92 10.08
CA LEU A 323 6.90 22.70 8.93
C LEU A 323 6.30 24.11 8.94
N LYS A 324 5.01 24.24 9.32
CA LYS A 324 4.36 25.54 9.57
C LYS A 324 5.11 26.37 10.63
N LYS A 325 5.56 25.73 11.72
CA LYS A 325 6.35 26.41 12.76
C LYS A 325 7.71 26.88 12.25
N GLN A 326 8.39 26.07 11.44
CA GLN A 326 9.67 26.45 10.83
C GLN A 326 9.49 27.66 9.91
N LEU A 327 8.48 27.64 9.05
CA LEU A 327 8.17 28.75 8.15
C LEU A 327 7.81 30.03 8.93
N LYS A 328 6.97 29.92 9.97
CA LYS A 328 6.63 31.05 10.85
C LYS A 328 7.88 31.64 11.51
N LYS A 329 8.81 30.80 11.96
CA LYS A 329 10.07 31.28 12.54
C LYS A 329 10.92 32.05 11.52
N ALA A 330 10.94 31.62 10.27
CA ALA A 330 11.71 32.26 9.20
C ALA A 330 11.10 33.60 8.76
N LEU A 331 9.76 33.68 8.66
CA LEU A 331 9.07 34.81 8.04
C LEU A 331 8.37 35.74 9.03
N GLY A 332 8.05 35.26 10.23
CA GLY A 332 7.25 35.97 11.23
C GLY A 332 5.74 35.83 11.05
N GLU A 333 5.28 35.17 9.99
CA GLU A 333 3.87 35.08 9.59
C GLU A 333 3.40 33.62 9.53
N ASP A 334 2.12 33.38 9.77
CA ASP A 334 1.50 32.07 9.59
C ASP A 334 1.10 31.85 8.13
N TYR A 335 1.33 30.64 7.61
CA TYR A 335 1.00 30.25 6.25
C TYR A 335 0.08 29.03 6.22
N GLN A 336 -0.79 28.99 5.22
CA GLN A 336 -1.57 27.81 4.86
C GLN A 336 -0.91 27.04 3.72
N PHE A 337 -1.22 25.75 3.69
CA PHE A 337 -0.72 24.77 2.75
C PHE A 337 -1.95 24.07 2.21
N GLU A 338 -2.19 24.20 0.91
CA GLU A 338 -3.38 23.72 0.23
C GLU A 338 -2.99 22.67 -0.80
N ILE A 339 -3.61 21.48 -0.68
CA ILE A 339 -3.42 20.34 -1.58
C ILE A 339 -4.78 19.68 -1.80
N ASP A 340 -5.08 19.40 -3.05
CA ASP A 340 -6.12 18.44 -3.41
C ASP A 340 -5.47 17.07 -3.67
N PHE A 341 -5.48 16.21 -2.65
CA PHE A 341 -4.83 14.90 -2.76
C PHE A 341 -5.53 13.98 -3.77
N GLU A 342 -6.84 14.13 -3.98
CA GLU A 342 -7.58 13.30 -4.93
C GLU A 342 -7.22 13.68 -6.37
N ASP A 343 -7.15 14.99 -6.67
CA ASP A 343 -6.73 15.48 -7.97
C ASP A 343 -5.26 15.09 -8.28
N ILE A 344 -4.34 15.36 -7.34
CA ILE A 344 -2.92 14.98 -7.47
C ILE A 344 -2.78 13.49 -7.74
N TYR A 345 -3.44 12.65 -6.94
CA TYR A 345 -3.38 11.20 -7.11
C TYR A 345 -3.97 10.77 -8.46
N THR A 346 -5.15 11.27 -8.83
CA THR A 346 -5.84 10.91 -10.08
C THR A 346 -4.97 11.21 -11.30
N GLN A 347 -4.39 12.40 -11.35
CA GLN A 347 -3.54 12.80 -12.48
C GLN A 347 -2.22 12.03 -12.50
N ALA A 348 -1.58 11.80 -11.34
CA ALA A 348 -0.35 11.02 -11.26
C ALA A 348 -0.55 9.55 -11.70
N ILE A 349 -1.62 8.89 -11.26
CA ILE A 349 -1.94 7.52 -11.68
C ILE A 349 -2.25 7.44 -13.17
N LYS A 350 -3.02 8.41 -13.70
CA LYS A 350 -3.37 8.45 -15.13
C LYS A 350 -2.14 8.45 -16.03
N GLU A 351 -1.08 9.15 -15.62
CA GLU A 351 0.17 9.22 -16.39
C GLU A 351 1.18 8.11 -16.04
N ASN A 352 0.95 7.35 -14.95
CA ASN A 352 1.88 6.34 -14.41
C ASN A 352 1.13 5.12 -13.83
N GLU A 353 0.29 4.47 -14.65
CA GLU A 353 -0.61 3.40 -14.19
C GLU A 353 0.13 2.24 -13.50
N ASP A 354 1.34 1.92 -13.98
CA ASP A 354 2.22 0.88 -13.45
C ASP A 354 2.81 1.20 -12.06
N GLN A 355 2.70 2.45 -11.60
CA GLN A 355 3.19 2.93 -10.31
C GLN A 355 2.10 3.13 -9.26
N THR A 356 0.90 2.58 -9.47
CA THR A 356 -0.23 2.71 -8.54
C THR A 356 0.13 2.34 -7.09
N ASP A 357 0.85 1.24 -6.89
CA ASP A 357 1.28 0.82 -5.55
C ASP A 357 2.33 1.75 -4.93
N TYR A 358 3.19 2.37 -5.74
CA TYR A 358 4.16 3.36 -5.28
C TYR A 358 3.44 4.59 -4.72
N TYR A 359 2.48 5.15 -5.46
CA TYR A 359 1.71 6.32 -5.00
C TYR A 359 0.83 5.98 -3.80
N ASN A 360 0.15 4.83 -3.80
CA ASN A 360 -0.60 4.36 -2.63
C ASN A 360 0.25 4.29 -1.36
N SER A 361 1.55 4.01 -1.49
CA SER A 361 2.46 3.88 -0.36
C SER A 361 3.17 5.17 0.03
N ASN A 362 3.19 6.19 -0.84
CA ASN A 362 4.10 7.34 -0.69
C ASN A 362 3.46 8.71 -0.92
N LEU A 363 2.18 8.81 -1.29
CA LEU A 363 1.52 10.07 -1.66
C LEU A 363 1.74 11.20 -0.63
N GLY A 364 1.45 10.95 0.64
CA GLY A 364 1.70 11.91 1.72
C GLY A 364 3.18 12.28 1.87
N SER A 365 4.07 11.28 1.78
CA SER A 365 5.52 11.50 1.91
C SER A 365 6.13 12.30 0.75
N ILE A 366 5.58 12.15 -0.46
CA ILE A 366 6.02 12.88 -1.65
C ILE A 366 5.58 14.34 -1.53
N THR A 367 4.29 14.57 -1.24
CA THR A 367 3.75 15.91 -0.98
C THR A 367 4.53 16.62 0.11
N PHE A 368 4.78 15.94 1.23
CA PHE A 368 5.55 16.53 2.34
C PHE A 368 6.95 16.99 1.91
N ARG A 369 7.67 16.20 1.10
CA ARG A 369 9.03 16.53 0.64
C ARG A 369 9.09 17.80 -0.21
N TYR A 370 8.10 18.04 -1.08
CA TYR A 370 8.05 19.29 -1.87
C TYR A 370 7.98 20.52 -0.96
N PHE A 371 7.05 20.50 0.00
CA PHE A 371 6.89 21.60 0.94
C PHE A 371 8.08 21.72 1.90
N GLU A 372 8.65 20.59 2.36
CA GLU A 372 9.82 20.58 3.23
C GLU A 372 11.01 21.26 2.55
N SER A 373 11.34 20.86 1.33
CA SER A 373 12.44 21.48 0.56
C SER A 373 12.20 22.96 0.31
N LEU A 374 10.95 23.34 -0.03
CA LEU A 374 10.61 24.74 -0.24
C LEU A 374 10.85 25.58 1.02
N VAL A 375 10.33 25.14 2.16
CA VAL A 375 10.45 25.86 3.44
C VAL A 375 11.90 25.94 3.92
N GLN A 376 12.69 24.88 3.76
CA GLN A 376 14.13 24.90 4.07
C GLN A 376 14.87 25.94 3.21
N ASN A 377 14.55 26.02 1.91
CA ASN A 377 15.16 27.02 1.04
C ASN A 377 14.70 28.44 1.36
N ILE A 378 13.42 28.65 1.70
CA ILE A 378 12.90 29.94 2.18
C ILE A 378 13.67 30.37 3.43
N GLU A 379 13.75 29.51 4.46
CA GLU A 379 14.48 29.84 5.69
C GLU A 379 15.94 30.19 5.38
N ARG A 380 16.61 29.38 4.55
CA ARG A 380 18.01 29.61 4.17
C ARG A 380 18.24 31.01 3.59
N VAL A 381 17.33 31.50 2.74
CA VAL A 381 17.53 32.76 2.04
C VAL A 381 16.96 33.98 2.78
N THR A 382 15.98 33.81 3.67
CA THR A 382 15.34 34.93 4.38
C THR A 382 15.90 35.18 5.77
N LYS A 383 16.45 34.16 6.44
CA LYS A 383 16.84 34.23 7.86
C LYS A 383 17.82 35.36 8.21
N ASN A 384 18.70 35.74 7.29
CA ASN A 384 19.72 36.77 7.51
C ASN A 384 19.68 37.88 6.45
N ASP A 385 18.59 37.98 5.68
CA ASP A 385 18.49 38.96 4.60
C ASP A 385 17.09 39.58 4.59
N ASP A 386 16.96 40.73 5.23
CA ASP A 386 15.69 41.45 5.34
C ASP A 386 15.14 41.89 3.97
N LEU A 387 16.00 42.21 3.01
CA LEU A 387 15.56 42.58 1.66
C LEU A 387 14.87 41.39 0.99
N VAL A 388 15.48 40.20 1.06
CA VAL A 388 14.89 38.97 0.51
C VAL A 388 13.62 38.59 1.25
N ARG A 389 13.62 38.70 2.58
CA ARG A 389 12.45 38.40 3.42
C ARG A 389 11.27 39.30 3.08
N GLN A 390 11.47 40.61 2.94
CA GLN A 390 10.39 41.55 2.63
C GLN A 390 9.84 41.36 1.22
N GLU A 391 10.71 41.15 0.23
CA GLU A 391 10.25 40.86 -1.14
C GLU A 391 9.41 39.58 -1.19
N PHE A 392 9.84 38.53 -0.48
CA PHE A 392 9.07 37.29 -0.34
C PHE A 392 7.70 37.58 0.28
N LEU A 393 7.65 38.27 1.42
CA LEU A 393 6.40 38.62 2.10
C LEU A 393 5.44 39.44 1.24
N ASN A 394 5.95 40.30 0.35
CA ASN A 394 5.12 41.06 -0.58
C ASN A 394 4.51 40.17 -1.66
N LEU A 395 5.33 39.28 -2.25
CA LEU A 395 4.90 38.35 -3.30
C LEU A 395 3.98 37.24 -2.80
N THR A 396 4.02 36.94 -1.49
CA THR A 396 3.18 35.91 -0.87
C THR A 396 2.14 36.51 0.08
N SER A 397 1.59 37.68 -0.26
CA SER A 397 0.65 38.45 0.57
C SER A 397 -0.60 37.69 0.99
N ALA A 398 -1.04 36.69 0.22
CA ALA A 398 -2.18 35.83 0.58
C ALA A 398 -1.83 34.75 1.64
N ARG A 399 -0.54 34.57 1.95
CA ARG A 399 -0.03 33.62 2.94
C ARG A 399 -0.48 32.18 2.70
N ASN A 400 -0.59 31.79 1.44
CA ASN A 400 -1.01 30.45 1.03
C ASN A 400 0.00 29.85 0.06
N PHE A 401 0.34 28.58 0.28
CA PHE A 401 1.12 27.77 -0.65
C PHE A 401 0.26 26.64 -1.20
N VAL A 402 0.19 26.51 -2.52
CA VAL A 402 -0.66 25.54 -3.22
C VAL A 402 0.23 24.54 -3.96
N LEU A 403 -0.06 23.24 -3.83
CA LEU A 403 0.52 22.20 -4.70
C LEU A 403 -0.50 21.79 -5.73
N GLU A 404 -0.13 21.87 -7.01
CA GLU A 404 -0.97 21.41 -8.12
C GLU A 404 -0.15 20.85 -9.29
N HIS A 405 -0.85 20.21 -10.22
CA HIS A 405 -0.27 19.77 -11.49
C HIS A 405 -0.43 20.83 -12.58
N ASP A 406 0.66 21.07 -13.32
CA ASP A 406 0.63 21.89 -14.54
C ASP A 406 1.59 21.30 -15.58
N ALA A 407 1.08 20.31 -16.32
CA ALA A 407 1.86 19.61 -17.32
C ALA A 407 2.25 20.53 -18.49
N VAL A 408 1.39 21.48 -18.87
CA VAL A 408 1.61 22.35 -20.04
C VAL A 408 2.80 23.26 -19.79
N LEU A 409 2.80 23.98 -18.67
CA LEU A 409 3.91 24.85 -18.29
C LEU A 409 5.23 24.08 -18.21
N LEU A 410 5.21 22.91 -17.58
CA LEU A 410 6.43 22.17 -17.27
C LEU A 410 7.03 21.46 -18.50
N GLU A 411 6.20 21.07 -19.47
CA GLU A 411 6.68 20.62 -20.78
C GLU A 411 7.28 21.77 -21.59
N GLU A 412 6.73 22.98 -21.50
CA GLU A 412 7.30 24.18 -22.16
C GLU A 412 8.68 24.56 -21.65
N ILE A 413 8.92 24.43 -20.33
CA ILE A 413 10.22 24.75 -19.72
C ILE A 413 11.15 23.54 -19.55
N ASN A 414 10.69 22.34 -19.90
CA ASN A 414 11.42 21.06 -19.77
C ASN A 414 11.92 20.81 -18.33
N GLU A 415 11.05 20.98 -17.34
CA GLU A 415 11.36 20.79 -15.91
C GLU A 415 10.41 19.81 -15.22
N TYR A 416 10.84 19.24 -14.10
CA TYR A 416 10.02 18.32 -13.28
C TYR A 416 8.99 19.05 -12.41
N ASN A 417 9.39 20.23 -11.92
CA ASN A 417 8.62 21.08 -11.03
C ASN A 417 9.16 22.51 -11.08
N ASP A 418 8.30 23.48 -10.76
CA ASP A 418 8.67 24.89 -10.65
C ASP A 418 7.85 25.59 -9.55
N ILE A 419 8.30 26.78 -9.14
CA ILE A 419 7.53 27.67 -8.27
C ILE A 419 7.08 28.92 -9.03
N GLN A 420 5.85 29.33 -8.78
CA GLN A 420 5.27 30.55 -9.34
C GLN A 420 4.61 31.39 -8.25
N PHE A 421 4.63 32.70 -8.44
CA PHE A 421 3.99 33.66 -7.55
C PHE A 421 2.85 34.34 -8.32
N GLU A 422 1.61 34.08 -7.90
CA GLU A 422 0.43 34.61 -8.57
C GLU A 422 -0.58 35.08 -7.52
N ASN A 423 -1.05 36.32 -7.64
CA ASN A 423 -2.08 36.90 -6.75
C ASN A 423 -1.77 36.77 -5.26
N GLY A 424 -0.49 36.84 -4.87
CA GLY A 424 -0.08 36.69 -3.47
C GLY A 424 0.05 35.24 -2.98
N ILE A 425 -0.14 34.25 -3.85
CA ILE A 425 -0.04 32.81 -3.57
C ILE A 425 1.25 32.27 -4.20
N LEU A 426 1.93 31.36 -3.49
CA LEU A 426 3.05 30.60 -4.05
C LEU A 426 2.53 29.23 -4.51
N TYR A 427 2.64 28.96 -5.79
CA TYR A 427 2.30 27.67 -6.38
C TYR A 427 3.54 26.80 -6.53
N ILE A 428 3.46 25.56 -6.06
CA ILE A 428 4.36 24.46 -6.41
C ILE A 428 3.69 23.72 -7.57
N LYS A 429 4.21 23.91 -8.77
CA LYS A 429 3.72 23.23 -9.97
C LYS A 429 4.52 21.96 -10.19
N THR A 430 3.86 20.83 -10.42
CA THR A 430 4.53 19.54 -10.67
C THR A 430 4.00 18.86 -11.93
N ASN A 431 4.85 18.12 -12.64
CA ASN A 431 4.42 17.35 -13.80
C ASN A 431 3.88 15.99 -13.33
N PRO A 432 2.62 15.61 -13.64
CA PRO A 432 2.07 14.33 -13.19
C PRO A 432 2.89 13.12 -13.66
N LYS A 433 3.50 13.15 -14.85
CA LYS A 433 4.41 12.09 -15.37
C LYS A 433 5.68 11.90 -14.54
N SER A 434 6.04 12.89 -13.71
CA SER A 434 7.27 12.85 -12.91
C SER A 434 7.02 13.26 -11.46
N TYR A 435 5.78 13.16 -11.01
CA TYR A 435 5.40 13.54 -9.66
C TYR A 435 6.13 12.65 -8.63
N GLY A 436 6.85 13.31 -7.72
CA GLY A 436 7.75 12.66 -6.76
C GLY A 436 9.20 12.51 -7.21
N THR A 437 9.51 12.85 -8.47
CA THR A 437 10.87 12.97 -8.95
C THR A 437 11.43 14.35 -8.63
N ASN A 438 12.66 14.38 -8.10
CA ASN A 438 13.39 15.61 -7.78
C ASN A 438 12.55 16.62 -6.97
N SER A 439 11.98 16.17 -5.85
CA SER A 439 11.16 17.00 -4.95
C SER A 439 11.97 18.09 -4.19
N SER A 440 13.22 18.33 -4.58
CA SER A 440 14.06 19.38 -3.99
C SER A 440 13.80 20.73 -4.67
N ILE A 441 12.66 21.33 -4.34
CA ILE A 441 12.25 22.61 -4.93
C ILE A 441 12.75 23.81 -4.11
N GLY A 442 12.77 24.99 -4.75
CA GLY A 442 13.08 26.27 -4.11
C GLY A 442 14.56 26.66 -4.10
N TYR A 443 15.45 25.87 -4.70
CA TYR A 443 16.88 26.18 -4.74
C TYR A 443 17.17 27.55 -5.38
N TYR A 444 16.44 27.88 -6.46
CA TYR A 444 16.55 29.14 -7.20
C TYR A 444 15.51 30.20 -6.78
N ILE A 445 14.92 30.09 -5.58
CA ILE A 445 13.80 30.96 -5.17
C ILE A 445 14.11 32.45 -5.29
N ILE A 446 15.33 32.90 -4.94
CA ILE A 446 15.71 34.32 -5.07
C ILE A 446 15.59 34.81 -6.51
N GLN A 447 15.88 33.95 -7.49
CA GLN A 447 15.79 34.31 -8.91
C GLN A 447 14.35 34.47 -9.39
N LYS A 448 13.40 33.83 -8.69
CA LYS A 448 11.97 33.90 -8.95
C LYS A 448 11.28 35.03 -8.16
N LEU A 449 11.97 35.64 -7.19
CA LEU A 449 11.45 36.79 -6.44
C LEU A 449 11.66 38.07 -7.24
N HIS A 450 10.61 38.48 -7.96
CA HIS A 450 10.58 39.74 -8.68
C HIS A 450 9.17 40.33 -8.58
N HIS A 451 9.02 41.42 -7.81
CA HIS A 451 7.77 42.15 -7.77
C HIS A 451 7.41 42.72 -9.16
N PRO A 452 6.17 42.55 -9.67
CA PRO A 452 5.78 42.98 -11.01
C PRO A 452 6.05 44.47 -11.29
N ASP A 453 5.89 45.31 -10.27
CA ASP A 453 6.11 46.76 -10.38
C ASP A 453 7.58 47.20 -10.23
N SER A 454 8.51 46.25 -10.06
CA SER A 454 9.93 46.54 -9.88
C SER A 454 10.68 46.44 -11.20
N VAL A 455 11.44 47.47 -11.57
CA VAL A 455 12.34 47.38 -12.75
C VAL A 455 13.47 46.38 -12.48
N LEU A 456 14.10 46.48 -11.32
CA LEU A 456 15.21 45.60 -10.94
C LEU A 456 14.69 44.32 -10.27
N PRO A 457 15.13 43.12 -10.69
CA PRO A 457 14.84 41.90 -9.97
C PRO A 457 15.55 41.89 -8.61
N LEU A 458 15.04 41.11 -7.65
CA LEU A 458 15.60 41.07 -6.30
C LEU A 458 17.09 40.69 -6.28
N VAL A 459 17.50 39.74 -7.13
CA VAL A 459 18.91 39.35 -7.26
C VAL A 459 19.79 40.56 -7.59
N ALA A 460 19.35 41.45 -8.47
CA ALA A 460 20.06 42.66 -8.84
C ALA A 460 20.08 43.67 -7.69
N LYS A 461 18.93 43.93 -7.05
CA LYS A 461 18.86 44.79 -5.85
C LYS A 461 19.80 44.31 -4.74
N LYS A 462 19.82 43.01 -4.49
CA LYS A 462 20.71 42.38 -3.51
C LYS A 462 22.17 42.57 -3.89
N ASN A 463 22.53 42.35 -5.16
CA ASN A 463 23.89 42.56 -5.63
C ASN A 463 24.31 44.04 -5.52
N ILE A 464 23.43 44.99 -5.88
CA ILE A 464 23.66 46.43 -5.68
C ILE A 464 23.92 46.74 -4.21
N ARG A 465 23.08 46.27 -3.29
CA ARG A 465 23.29 46.47 -1.86
C ARG A 465 24.64 45.92 -1.39
N ASP A 466 24.96 44.68 -1.79
CA ASP A 466 26.12 43.97 -1.26
C ASP A 466 27.45 44.43 -1.87
N GLU A 467 27.45 44.74 -3.16
CA GLU A 467 28.66 45.05 -3.94
C GLU A 467 28.86 46.54 -4.17
N TRP A 468 27.78 47.30 -4.36
CA TRP A 468 27.86 48.75 -4.53
C TRP A 468 27.68 49.49 -3.21
N GLU A 469 26.51 49.42 -2.57
CA GLU A 469 26.18 50.28 -1.42
C GLU A 469 27.12 50.05 -0.23
N LYS A 470 27.47 48.79 0.07
CA LYS A 470 28.40 48.46 1.16
C LYS A 470 29.85 48.85 0.87
N LYS A 471 30.30 48.77 -0.38
CA LYS A 471 31.73 48.97 -0.74
C LYS A 471 32.04 50.39 -1.19
N CYS A 472 31.07 51.10 -1.78
CA CYS A 472 31.20 52.47 -2.28
C CYS A 472 31.80 53.47 -1.26
N PRO A 473 31.44 53.44 0.04
CA PRO A 473 32.04 54.35 1.04
C PRO A 473 33.56 54.25 1.16
N ALA A 474 34.12 53.03 1.05
CA ALA A 474 35.57 52.83 1.09
C ALA A 474 36.23 53.44 -0.16
N LEU A 475 35.56 53.36 -1.30
CA LEU A 475 36.03 53.90 -2.55
C LEU A 475 36.00 55.43 -2.58
N LYS A 476 34.90 56.05 -2.12
CA LYS A 476 34.81 57.51 -1.90
C LYS A 476 35.90 58.02 -0.97
N LYS A 477 36.17 57.29 0.14
CA LYS A 477 37.25 57.63 1.07
C LYS A 477 38.63 57.58 0.40
N LYS A 478 38.90 56.57 -0.44
CA LYS A 478 40.15 56.45 -1.20
C LYS A 478 40.34 57.63 -2.15
N LEU A 479 39.28 58.02 -2.85
CA LEU A 479 39.31 59.19 -3.73
C LEU A 479 39.60 60.47 -2.93
N LYS A 480 38.83 60.74 -1.86
CA LYS A 480 39.05 61.89 -0.98
C LYS A 480 40.47 62.00 -0.47
N GLN A 481 41.08 60.88 -0.08
CA GLN A 481 42.47 60.86 0.40
C GLN A 481 43.49 61.28 -0.66
N ALA A 482 43.21 61.06 -1.95
CA ALA A 482 44.08 61.47 -3.04
C ALA A 482 43.87 62.92 -3.47
N ILE A 483 42.62 63.37 -3.58
CA ILE A 483 42.29 64.70 -4.15
C ILE A 483 41.90 65.77 -3.12
N GLY A 484 41.69 65.39 -1.86
CA GLY A 484 41.36 66.32 -0.75
C GLY A 484 39.89 66.64 -0.58
N GLU A 485 39.03 66.28 -1.54
CA GLU A 485 37.62 66.65 -1.61
C GLU A 485 36.69 65.44 -1.65
N ASP A 486 35.47 65.60 -1.14
CA ASP A 486 34.42 64.58 -1.22
C ASP A 486 33.73 64.61 -2.59
N TYR A 487 33.46 63.43 -3.16
CA TYR A 487 32.76 63.28 -4.43
C TYR A 487 31.53 62.39 -4.28
N GLU A 488 30.48 62.74 -5.02
CA GLU A 488 29.27 61.94 -5.12
C GLU A 488 29.31 61.05 -6.36
N PHE A 489 28.92 59.78 -6.20
CA PHE A 489 28.87 58.81 -7.30
C PHE A 489 27.41 58.62 -7.70
N LYS A 490 27.06 59.06 -8.90
CA LYS A 490 25.69 59.06 -9.42
C LYS A 490 25.50 57.90 -10.37
N VAL A 491 24.62 56.98 -10.00
CA VAL A 491 24.30 55.78 -10.79
C VAL A 491 22.79 55.62 -10.86
N ASP A 492 22.26 55.58 -12.08
CA ASP A 492 20.89 55.15 -12.35
C ASP A 492 20.90 53.65 -12.69
N PHE A 493 20.72 52.81 -11.68
CA PHE A 493 20.76 51.36 -11.86
C PHE A 493 19.62 50.84 -12.73
N GLU A 494 18.46 51.50 -12.73
CA GLU A 494 17.31 51.09 -13.53
C GLU A 494 17.58 51.34 -15.01
N ASP A 495 18.06 52.53 -15.36
CA ASP A 495 18.44 52.86 -16.74
C ASP A 495 19.58 51.97 -17.26
N LEU A 496 20.62 51.75 -16.45
CA LEU A 496 21.73 50.87 -16.82
C LEU A 496 21.24 49.44 -17.08
N TYR A 497 20.39 48.91 -16.19
CA TYR A 497 19.84 47.57 -16.34
C TYR A 497 18.97 47.45 -17.61
N LEU A 498 18.02 48.37 -17.79
CA LEU A 498 17.11 48.38 -18.95
C LEU A 498 17.86 48.53 -20.27
N THR A 499 18.86 49.42 -20.31
CA THR A 499 19.68 49.63 -21.50
C THR A 499 20.55 48.41 -21.81
N ALA A 500 21.18 47.79 -20.81
CA ALA A 500 21.97 46.58 -21.00
C ALA A 500 21.12 45.40 -21.53
N VAL A 501 19.92 45.20 -20.96
CA VAL A 501 18.96 44.18 -21.44
C VAL A 501 18.55 44.44 -22.89
N LYS A 502 18.15 45.68 -23.21
CA LYS A 502 17.72 46.07 -24.56
C LYS A 502 18.78 45.85 -25.64
N ASN A 503 20.06 45.93 -25.28
CA ASN A 503 21.19 45.80 -26.21
C ASN A 503 21.76 44.37 -26.28
N GLY A 504 20.97 43.35 -25.92
CA GLY A 504 21.32 41.95 -26.18
C GLY A 504 22.45 41.39 -25.30
N GLN A 505 22.83 42.10 -24.22
CA GLN A 505 23.69 41.53 -23.18
C GLN A 505 22.90 40.61 -22.22
N GLY A 506 21.60 40.47 -22.48
CA GLY A 506 20.60 39.78 -21.68
C GLY A 506 20.51 38.27 -21.90
N ASP A 507 21.62 37.52 -21.79
CA ASP A 507 21.49 36.20 -21.17
C ASP A 507 21.40 36.44 -19.66
N GLU A 508 20.18 36.85 -19.27
CA GLU A 508 19.87 37.79 -18.19
C GLU A 508 20.40 37.41 -16.79
N GLN A 509 20.85 36.18 -16.59
CA GLN A 509 21.23 35.70 -15.27
C GLN A 509 22.53 36.34 -14.74
N TRP A 510 23.55 36.51 -15.57
CA TRP A 510 24.80 37.13 -15.12
C TRP A 510 24.60 38.61 -14.78
N LEU A 511 23.88 39.36 -15.62
CA LEU A 511 23.59 40.78 -15.41
C LEU A 511 22.81 40.99 -14.11
N LYS A 512 21.77 40.18 -13.88
CA LYS A 512 21.00 40.19 -12.62
C LYS A 512 21.90 39.92 -11.42
N GLN A 513 22.85 39.00 -11.54
CA GLN A 513 23.71 38.57 -10.43
C GLN A 513 24.91 39.49 -10.15
N SER A 514 25.32 40.35 -11.09
CA SER A 514 26.55 41.13 -10.97
C SER A 514 26.39 42.63 -11.23
N LEU A 515 25.17 43.18 -11.33
CA LEU A 515 24.95 44.58 -11.68
C LEU A 515 25.72 45.57 -10.77
N GLY A 516 25.58 45.44 -9.45
CA GLY A 516 26.31 46.24 -8.47
C GLY A 516 27.81 46.04 -8.51
N GLU A 517 28.28 44.79 -8.66
CA GLU A 517 29.70 44.46 -8.79
C GLU A 517 30.33 45.10 -10.02
N VAL A 518 29.62 45.05 -11.16
CA VAL A 518 30.06 45.64 -12.42
C VAL A 518 30.20 47.15 -12.27
N VAL A 519 29.18 47.83 -11.75
CA VAL A 519 29.20 49.27 -11.49
C VAL A 519 30.35 49.61 -10.54
N PHE A 520 30.51 48.88 -9.43
CA PHE A 520 31.62 49.09 -8.50
C PHE A 520 32.98 48.99 -9.21
N GLY A 521 33.16 48.01 -10.10
CA GLY A 521 34.40 47.85 -10.87
C GLY A 521 34.75 49.04 -11.78
N TYR A 522 33.76 49.69 -12.39
CA TYR A 522 33.99 50.91 -13.18
C TYR A 522 34.56 52.05 -12.32
N TYR A 523 33.92 52.32 -11.19
CA TYR A 523 34.39 53.35 -10.25
C TYR A 523 35.72 52.97 -9.60
N GLU A 524 35.94 51.70 -9.27
CA GLU A 524 37.17 51.24 -8.64
C GLU A 524 38.39 51.46 -9.54
N ALA A 525 38.25 51.14 -10.83
CA ALA A 525 39.26 51.39 -11.84
C ALA A 525 39.54 52.88 -12.00
N LEU A 526 38.49 53.70 -12.14
CA LEU A 526 38.61 55.15 -12.29
C LEU A 526 39.34 55.76 -11.08
N VAL A 527 38.87 55.51 -9.87
CA VAL A 527 39.49 56.05 -8.65
C VAL A 527 40.93 55.58 -8.50
N SER A 528 41.24 54.32 -8.84
CA SER A 528 42.62 53.83 -8.78
C SER A 528 43.53 54.57 -9.76
N ASN A 529 43.04 54.90 -10.96
CA ASN A 529 43.78 55.70 -11.92
C ASN A 529 43.94 57.16 -11.48
N ILE A 530 42.90 57.79 -10.92
CA ILE A 530 42.98 59.15 -10.34
C ILE A 530 44.00 59.18 -9.20
N VAL A 531 43.91 58.27 -8.24
CA VAL A 531 44.84 58.18 -7.11
C VAL A 531 46.28 58.02 -7.59
N ARG A 532 46.50 57.20 -8.63
CA ARG A 532 47.83 56.97 -9.19
C ARG A 532 48.46 58.25 -9.75
N VAL A 533 47.68 59.14 -10.37
CA VAL A 533 48.20 60.35 -11.04
C VAL A 533 48.14 61.60 -10.16
N ALA A 534 47.18 61.72 -9.24
CA ALA A 534 46.94 62.95 -8.48
C ALA A 534 47.54 62.94 -7.06
N LYS A 535 47.88 61.76 -6.50
CA LYS A 535 48.31 61.66 -5.10
C LYS A 535 49.60 62.44 -4.80
N ASP A 536 50.54 62.41 -5.73
CA ASP A 536 51.88 62.99 -5.56
C ASP A 536 52.17 64.12 -6.57
N ASP A 537 51.15 64.59 -7.31
CA ASP A 537 51.26 65.67 -8.31
C ASP A 537 50.17 66.72 -8.07
N GLU A 538 50.59 67.88 -7.54
CA GLU A 538 49.68 68.97 -7.16
C GLU A 538 49.00 69.61 -8.38
N LEU A 539 49.70 69.71 -9.52
CA LEU A 539 49.12 70.29 -10.75
C LEU A 539 48.00 69.40 -11.31
N VAL A 540 48.22 68.08 -11.32
CA VAL A 540 47.18 67.12 -11.76
C VAL A 540 45.99 67.16 -10.81
N ARG A 541 46.23 67.28 -9.50
CA ARG A 541 45.16 67.39 -8.50
C ARG A 541 44.34 68.67 -8.68
N GLU A 542 44.99 69.83 -8.83
CA GLU A 542 44.30 71.11 -9.05
C GLU A 542 43.51 71.10 -10.35
N GLY A 543 44.11 70.65 -11.46
CA GLY A 543 43.42 70.51 -12.74
C GLY A 543 42.21 69.57 -12.68
N PHE A 544 42.31 68.46 -11.94
CA PHE A 544 41.17 67.59 -11.69
C PHE A 544 40.04 68.32 -10.95
N LEU A 545 40.37 69.02 -9.86
CA LEU A 545 39.39 69.76 -9.05
C LEU A 545 38.72 70.89 -9.83
N GLU A 546 39.46 71.61 -10.68
CA GLU A 546 38.93 72.66 -11.55
C GLU A 546 38.00 72.10 -12.61
N ALA A 547 38.40 71.01 -13.29
CA ALA A 547 37.58 70.38 -14.32
C ALA A 547 36.30 69.74 -13.76
N THR A 548 36.31 69.34 -12.49
CA THR A 548 35.19 68.62 -11.85
C THR A 548 34.58 69.39 -10.68
N GLU A 549 34.34 70.69 -10.90
CA GLU A 549 33.87 71.63 -9.87
C GLU A 549 32.58 71.23 -9.15
N ASN A 550 31.68 70.47 -9.79
CA ASN A 550 30.45 69.98 -9.18
C ASN A 550 30.67 68.80 -8.23
N LYS A 551 31.84 68.17 -8.28
CA LYS A 551 32.24 67.02 -7.46
C LYS A 551 31.32 65.80 -7.62
N GLU A 552 30.79 65.60 -8.82
CA GLU A 552 29.97 64.43 -9.17
C GLU A 552 30.64 63.57 -10.24
N ILE A 553 30.56 62.25 -10.06
CA ILE A 553 30.98 61.26 -11.04
C ILE A 553 29.78 60.40 -11.45
N HIS A 554 29.40 60.48 -12.73
CA HIS A 554 28.25 59.79 -13.30
C HIS A 554 28.68 58.54 -14.07
N LEU A 555 27.85 57.49 -14.07
CA LEU A 555 28.01 56.32 -14.93
C LEU A 555 26.77 56.19 -15.83
N VAL A 556 26.96 56.33 -17.14
CA VAL A 556 25.85 56.37 -18.11
C VAL A 556 26.17 55.54 -19.35
N HIS A 557 25.11 55.09 -20.04
CA HIS A 557 25.24 54.62 -21.41
C HIS A 557 25.27 55.81 -22.38
N ASP A 558 26.19 55.76 -23.34
CA ASP A 558 26.33 56.78 -24.38
C ASP A 558 26.33 56.13 -25.76
N VAL A 559 25.25 56.38 -26.52
CA VAL A 559 25.06 55.84 -27.87
C VAL A 559 25.99 56.50 -28.91
N GLU A 560 26.52 57.68 -28.60
CA GLU A 560 27.42 58.44 -29.47
C GLU A 560 28.90 58.14 -29.18
N LEU A 561 29.16 57.23 -28.23
CA LEU A 561 30.52 56.87 -27.87
C LEU A 561 31.25 56.14 -29.01
N GLU A 562 32.28 56.79 -29.55
CA GLU A 562 33.15 56.24 -30.60
C GLU A 562 34.15 55.18 -30.08
N SER A 563 34.36 55.11 -28.77
CA SER A 563 35.24 54.11 -28.13
C SER A 563 34.61 52.71 -28.15
N ASP A 564 35.44 51.67 -28.23
CA ASP A 564 35.02 50.27 -28.31
C ASP A 564 34.32 49.72 -27.06
N TYR A 565 34.46 50.38 -25.90
CA TYR A 565 33.94 49.87 -24.61
C TYR A 565 33.41 50.99 -23.71
N HIS A 566 34.30 51.86 -23.28
CA HIS A 566 34.03 52.97 -22.38
C HIS A 566 35.01 54.11 -22.63
N ASP A 567 34.68 55.29 -22.12
CA ASP A 567 35.57 56.45 -22.04
C ASP A 567 35.16 57.31 -20.84
N ILE A 568 35.97 58.30 -20.52
CA ILE A 568 35.62 59.35 -19.57
C ILE A 568 35.54 60.71 -20.27
N GLN A 569 34.64 61.55 -19.79
CA GLN A 569 34.46 62.91 -20.30
C GLN A 569 34.15 63.84 -19.15
N VAL A 570 34.76 65.02 -19.14
CA VAL A 570 34.30 66.14 -18.31
C VAL A 570 33.21 66.88 -19.06
N ASN A 571 32.03 67.01 -18.46
CA ASN A 571 30.91 67.75 -19.03
C ASN A 571 30.23 68.61 -17.97
N ASP A 572 30.18 69.92 -18.22
CA ASP A 572 29.57 70.92 -17.33
C ASP A 572 30.02 70.77 -15.86
N GLY A 573 31.32 70.57 -15.62
CA GLY A 573 31.88 70.42 -14.28
C GLY A 573 31.66 69.04 -13.62
N ASN A 574 31.11 68.06 -14.33
CA ASN A 574 30.95 66.67 -13.88
C ASN A 574 31.88 65.73 -14.62
N LEU A 575 32.37 64.68 -13.95
CA LEU A 575 33.07 63.60 -14.63
C LEU A 575 32.08 62.49 -15.00
N ILE A 576 32.03 62.10 -16.27
CA ILE A 576 31.11 61.10 -16.77
C ILE A 576 31.91 59.90 -17.28
N ILE A 577 31.66 58.73 -16.69
CA ILE A 577 32.05 57.44 -17.25
C ILE A 577 30.97 57.05 -18.25
N ARG A 578 31.34 56.96 -19.53
CA ARG A 578 30.44 56.68 -20.63
C ARG A 578 30.66 55.24 -21.10
N ILE A 579 29.60 54.47 -21.24
CA ILE A 579 29.65 53.06 -21.65
C ILE A 579 28.92 52.90 -22.98
N GLN A 580 29.58 52.27 -23.96
CA GLN A 580 28.92 51.94 -25.21
C GLN A 580 27.78 50.92 -24.95
N PRO A 581 26.56 51.14 -25.48
CA PRO A 581 25.50 50.15 -25.41
C PRO A 581 25.96 48.79 -25.92
N GLY A 582 25.65 47.71 -25.19
CA GLY A 582 26.13 46.37 -25.53
C GLY A 582 27.53 46.02 -25.00
N LYS A 583 28.22 46.95 -24.32
CA LYS A 583 29.55 46.75 -23.73
C LYS A 583 29.58 46.85 -22.21
N PHE A 584 28.43 46.88 -21.55
CA PHE A 584 28.35 46.96 -20.09
C PHE A 584 29.12 45.81 -19.44
N GLY A 585 30.02 46.16 -18.51
CA GLY A 585 30.88 45.22 -17.79
C GLY A 585 32.12 44.74 -18.54
N THR A 586 32.30 45.11 -19.81
CA THR A 586 33.48 44.73 -20.61
C THR A 586 34.63 45.71 -20.37
N ASN A 587 35.84 45.19 -20.14
CA ASN A 587 37.07 45.97 -19.96
C ASN A 587 36.99 47.08 -18.89
N ARG A 588 36.08 46.97 -17.91
CA ARG A 588 35.87 48.00 -16.87
C ARG A 588 37.12 48.35 -16.06
N SER A 589 38.13 47.47 -16.01
CA SER A 589 39.40 47.73 -15.33
C SER A 589 40.25 48.83 -15.99
N SER A 590 39.95 49.23 -17.23
CA SER A 590 40.71 50.25 -17.97
C SER A 590 40.15 51.67 -17.89
N VAL A 591 39.08 51.88 -17.12
CA VAL A 591 38.43 53.20 -17.02
C VAL A 591 39.38 54.21 -16.39
N GLY A 592 39.50 55.38 -17.03
CA GLY A 592 40.31 56.49 -16.54
C GLY A 592 41.82 56.37 -16.77
N TYR A 593 42.30 55.42 -17.58
CA TYR A 593 43.74 55.34 -17.91
C TYR A 593 44.27 56.60 -18.60
N ASN A 594 43.42 57.30 -19.35
CA ASN A 594 43.69 58.54 -20.07
C ASN A 594 43.18 59.79 -19.32
N ILE A 595 42.96 59.73 -18.00
CA ILE A 595 42.40 60.85 -17.23
C ILE A 595 43.14 62.17 -17.43
N ILE A 596 44.49 62.16 -17.50
CA ILE A 596 45.28 63.38 -17.71
C ILE A 596 44.98 64.03 -19.06
N ASP A 597 44.71 63.24 -20.11
CA ASP A 597 44.41 63.78 -21.45
C ASP A 597 42.98 64.36 -21.55
N LYS A 598 42.16 64.11 -20.52
CA LYS A 598 40.72 64.43 -20.48
C LYS A 598 40.36 65.53 -19.48
N LEU A 599 41.29 65.87 -18.58
CA LEU A 599 41.27 67.06 -17.72
C LEU A 599 41.81 68.25 -18.53
#